data_AF-A0A6P2NGH1-F1
#
_entry.id   AF-A0A6P2NGH1-F1
#
_cell.length_a   1.000
_cell.length_b   1.000
_cell.length_c   1.000
_cell.angle_alpha   90.00
_cell.angle_beta   90.00
_cell.angle_gamma   90.00
#
_symmetry.space_group_name_H-M   'P 1'
#
loop_
_entity.id
_entity.type
_entity.pdbx_description
1 polymer ?
#
loop_
_entity_poly.entity_id
_entity_poly.type
_entity_poly.pdbx_seq_one_letter_code
_entity_poly.pdbx_strand_id
1 'polypeptide(L)'
;MPKLPRTLSICLLLLVLSACSDSQTVVGNNADEIRQYRAQRDNAQKFRDVLVISMNHTTGLMLRFLSAPNAFTPLDVEAMKSGMENIKLAGQVSDAFGKPMSEPLGWCAMLGQSAGKAIEETIRTISEPDRKQWAEKSVKAYQNNIGDCDRQLQNPPKPQVFIQTSKNASAPRQSCEPELLKSADQGKMLWRCDDESLGKS
;
A
#
# COMPACT_ATOMS: atom_id res chain seq x y z
N MET A 1 -26.08 45.16 63.80
CA MET A 1 -27.42 45.44 63.25
C MET A 1 -27.38 45.21 61.73
N PRO A 2 -28.44 44.67 61.12
CA PRO A 2 -28.58 43.27 60.66
C PRO A 2 -28.50 43.14 59.12
N LYS A 3 -28.46 41.98 58.43
CA LYS A 3 -29.32 40.78 58.50
C LYS A 3 -28.66 39.55 57.83
N LEU A 4 -28.77 38.39 58.46
CA LEU A 4 -29.01 37.09 57.78
C LEU A 4 -30.53 36.84 57.77
N PRO A 5 -31.06 36.11 56.77
CA PRO A 5 -31.50 34.72 57.00
C PRO A 5 -31.00 33.78 55.87
N ARG A 6 -30.55 32.54 56.13
CA ARG A 6 -31.34 31.28 56.37
C ARG A 6 -32.45 31.13 55.31
N THR A 7 -32.64 30.04 54.56
CA THR A 7 -32.24 28.63 54.58
C THR A 7 -32.94 27.98 53.37
N LEU A 8 -32.41 26.87 52.84
CA LEU A 8 -33.10 25.71 52.20
C LEU A 8 -32.05 25.05 51.28
N SER A 9 -31.30 24.03 51.72
CA SER A 9 -31.74 22.64 51.82
C SER A 9 -32.45 22.17 50.56
N ILE A 10 -31.73 21.42 49.72
CA ILE A 10 -32.12 20.14 49.11
C ILE A 10 -30.83 19.46 48.65
N CYS A 11 -30.33 18.53 49.47
CA CYS A 11 -29.67 17.35 48.96
C CYS A 11 -30.77 16.47 48.34
N LEU A 12 -30.83 16.38 47.01
CA LEU A 12 -31.53 15.28 46.35
C LEU A 12 -30.70 14.75 45.18
N LEU A 13 -30.23 13.53 45.40
CA LEU A 13 -30.14 12.40 44.47
C LEU A 13 -29.22 12.50 43.24
N LEU A 14 -28.07 11.85 43.39
CA LEU A 14 -27.72 10.60 42.66
C LEU A 14 -28.57 10.36 41.39
N LEU A 15 -28.05 10.80 40.26
CA LEU A 15 -28.23 10.12 38.98
C LEU A 15 -26.92 9.37 38.70
N VAL A 16 -26.86 8.16 39.25
CA VAL A 16 -25.96 7.12 38.78
C VAL A 16 -26.65 6.47 37.57
N LEU A 17 -25.86 6.19 36.53
CA LEU A 17 -26.16 5.42 35.32
C LEU A 17 -26.87 6.14 34.17
N SER A 18 -26.10 6.95 33.46
CA SER A 18 -25.75 6.53 32.10
C SER A 18 -24.22 6.60 31.97
N ALA A 19 -23.60 5.44 31.84
CA ALA A 19 -22.21 5.35 31.44
C ALA A 19 -22.09 5.93 30.02
N CYS A 20 -21.78 7.22 29.89
CA CYS A 20 -21.12 7.73 28.69
C CYS A 20 -19.64 7.32 28.78
N SER A 21 -19.37 6.00 28.80
CA SER A 21 -18.02 5.46 28.87
C SER A 21 -17.45 5.11 27.50
N ASP A 22 -17.95 5.74 26.44
CA ASP A 22 -17.30 5.67 25.13
C ASP A 22 -16.31 6.82 25.06
N SER A 23 -15.22 6.71 25.83
CA SER A 23 -14.08 7.59 25.66
C SER A 23 -13.52 7.34 24.26
N GLN A 24 -13.92 8.16 23.29
CA GLN A 24 -13.37 8.18 21.95
C GLN A 24 -12.30 9.26 21.90
N THR A 25 -11.14 8.93 21.36
CA THR A 25 -10.04 9.89 21.23
C THR A 25 -9.48 9.81 19.83
N VAL A 26 -9.43 10.94 19.14
CA VAL A 26 -8.70 11.03 17.87
C VAL A 26 -7.22 10.97 18.19
N VAL A 27 -6.53 9.94 17.70
CA VAL A 27 -5.10 9.69 17.97
C VAL A 27 -4.20 9.97 16.77
N GLY A 28 -4.78 10.32 15.63
CA GLY A 28 -4.01 10.72 14.45
C GLY A 28 -4.85 10.82 13.18
N ASN A 29 -4.17 11.03 12.06
CA ASN A 29 -4.73 11.03 10.70
C ASN A 29 -3.72 10.45 9.69
N ASN A 30 -4.11 10.36 8.41
CA ASN A 30 -3.25 9.87 7.33
C ASN A 30 -2.72 11.00 6.41
N ALA A 31 -2.58 12.23 6.92
CA ALA A 31 -2.14 13.36 6.10
C ALA A 31 -0.74 13.15 5.49
N ASP A 32 0.17 12.53 6.24
CA ASP A 32 1.52 12.20 5.77
C ASP A 32 1.51 11.19 4.63
N GLU A 33 0.65 10.17 4.72
CA GLU A 33 0.44 9.15 3.70
C GLU A 33 -0.06 9.78 2.38
N ILE A 34 -1.06 10.66 2.48
CA ILE A 34 -1.59 11.40 1.33
C ILE A 34 -0.51 12.29 0.71
N ARG A 35 0.29 12.98 1.53
CA ARG A 35 1.39 13.82 1.06
C ARG A 35 2.45 13.00 0.32
N GLN A 36 2.85 11.87 0.89
CA GLN A 36 3.83 10.95 0.27
C GLN A 36 3.30 10.39 -1.04
N TYR A 37 2.05 9.94 -1.08
CA TYR A 37 1.41 9.48 -2.31
C TYR A 37 1.46 10.55 -3.40
N ARG A 38 1.03 11.78 -3.10
CA ARG A 38 1.04 12.88 -4.06
C ARG A 38 2.44 13.22 -4.56
N ALA A 39 3.44 13.18 -3.68
CA ALA A 39 4.82 13.47 -4.02
C ALA A 39 5.46 12.40 -4.91
N GLN A 40 5.04 11.13 -4.77
CA GLN A 40 5.69 10.01 -5.45
C GLN A 40 4.89 9.39 -6.60
N ARG A 41 3.59 9.72 -6.74
CA ARG A 41 2.70 9.13 -7.76
C ARG A 41 3.29 9.18 -9.16
N ASP A 42 3.75 10.35 -9.60
CA ASP A 42 4.25 10.52 -10.97
C ASP A 42 5.56 9.74 -11.20
N ASN A 43 6.40 9.63 -10.17
CA ASN A 43 7.62 8.81 -10.23
C ASN A 43 7.27 7.31 -10.27
N ALA A 44 6.30 6.87 -9.46
CA ALA A 44 5.82 5.49 -9.45
C ALA A 44 5.19 5.10 -10.80
N GLN A 45 4.41 6.01 -11.42
CA GLN A 45 3.87 5.81 -12.77
C GLN A 45 4.99 5.63 -13.81
N LYS A 46 5.98 6.55 -13.82
CA LYS A 46 7.12 6.46 -14.75
C LYS A 46 7.92 5.18 -14.55
N PHE A 47 8.17 4.80 -13.29
CA PHE A 47 8.86 3.56 -12.95
C PHE A 47 8.10 2.34 -13.49
N ARG A 48 6.79 2.28 -13.24
CA ARG A 48 5.91 1.23 -13.75
C ARG A 48 6.00 1.14 -15.27
N ASP A 49 5.91 2.27 -15.97
CA ASP A 49 5.91 2.27 -17.44
C ASP A 49 7.26 1.83 -18.02
N VAL A 50 8.37 2.35 -17.50
CA VAL A 50 9.72 1.96 -17.92
C VAL A 50 9.96 0.48 -17.67
N LEU A 51 9.54 -0.04 -16.53
CA LEU A 51 9.73 -1.44 -16.19
C LEU A 51 8.90 -2.36 -17.08
N VAL A 52 7.63 -2.02 -17.35
CA VAL A 52 6.77 -2.79 -18.27
C VAL A 52 7.35 -2.79 -19.69
N ILE A 53 7.82 -1.64 -20.18
CA ILE A 53 8.49 -1.55 -21.48
C ILE A 53 9.75 -2.43 -21.50
N SER A 54 10.59 -2.34 -20.47
CA SER A 54 11.83 -3.11 -20.37
C SER A 54 11.56 -4.62 -20.32
N MET A 55 10.57 -5.06 -19.55
CA MET A 55 10.14 -6.46 -19.47
C MET A 55 9.62 -6.97 -20.81
N ASN A 56 8.76 -6.21 -21.49
CA ASN A 56 8.21 -6.58 -22.79
C ASN A 56 9.32 -6.69 -23.85
N HIS A 57 10.20 -5.69 -23.90
CA HIS A 57 11.32 -5.67 -24.83
C HIS A 57 12.27 -6.84 -24.60
N THR A 58 12.71 -7.06 -23.35
CA THR A 58 13.63 -8.14 -22.98
C THR A 58 13.03 -9.51 -23.27
N THR A 59 11.76 -9.72 -22.91
CA THR A 59 11.07 -11.00 -23.18
C THR A 59 10.93 -11.26 -24.68
N GLY A 60 10.62 -10.24 -25.47
CA GLY A 60 10.57 -10.34 -26.94
C GLY A 60 11.92 -10.72 -27.55
N LEU A 61 13.01 -10.13 -27.05
CA LEU A 61 14.37 -10.48 -27.46
C LEU A 61 14.72 -11.92 -27.08
N MET A 62 14.41 -12.37 -25.86
CA MET A 62 14.62 -13.75 -25.43
C MET A 62 13.87 -14.76 -26.32
N LEU A 63 12.60 -14.50 -26.63
CA LEU A 63 11.81 -15.37 -27.51
C LEU A 63 12.40 -15.44 -28.91
N ARG A 64 12.90 -14.32 -29.44
CA ARG A 64 13.57 -14.32 -30.75
C ARG A 64 14.90 -15.06 -30.72
N PHE A 65 15.69 -14.91 -29.66
CA PHE A 65 16.94 -15.66 -29.48
C PHE A 65 16.70 -17.18 -29.49
N LEU A 66 15.64 -17.63 -28.80
CA LEU A 66 15.28 -19.06 -28.73
C LEU A 66 14.70 -19.60 -30.04
N SER A 67 13.93 -18.80 -30.78
CA SER A 67 13.24 -19.24 -32.00
C SER A 67 14.07 -19.09 -33.28
N ALA A 68 14.96 -18.10 -33.34
CA ALA A 68 15.75 -17.79 -34.53
C ALA A 68 17.18 -17.33 -34.16
N PRO A 69 18.00 -18.20 -33.53
CA PRO A 69 19.32 -17.81 -33.01
C PRO A 69 20.26 -17.27 -34.10
N ASN A 70 20.18 -17.81 -35.32
CA ASN A 70 21.02 -17.38 -36.45
C ASN A 70 20.66 -15.97 -36.98
N ALA A 71 19.47 -15.46 -36.63
CA ALA A 71 19.02 -14.11 -36.97
C ALA A 71 19.25 -13.11 -35.83
N PHE A 72 19.84 -13.56 -34.71
CA PHE A 72 20.08 -12.72 -33.55
C PHE A 72 21.38 -11.92 -33.72
N THR A 73 21.28 -10.59 -33.74
CA THR A 73 22.40 -9.71 -34.06
C THR A 73 23.15 -9.25 -32.80
N PRO A 74 24.38 -8.73 -32.92
CA PRO A 74 25.09 -8.12 -31.79
C PRO A 74 24.31 -6.96 -31.13
N LEU A 75 23.54 -6.19 -31.90
CA LEU A 75 22.68 -5.13 -31.38
C LEU A 75 21.57 -5.68 -30.49
N ASP A 76 21.04 -6.85 -30.85
CA ASP A 76 20.00 -7.52 -30.08
C ASP A 76 20.52 -8.07 -28.76
N VAL A 77 21.78 -8.55 -28.76
CA VAL A 77 22.47 -8.97 -27.53
C VAL A 77 22.64 -7.80 -26.57
N GLU A 78 23.10 -6.65 -27.06
CA GLU A 78 23.30 -5.47 -26.22
C GLU A 78 21.97 -4.93 -25.69
N ALA A 79 20.94 -4.87 -26.54
CA ALA A 79 19.59 -4.47 -26.12
C ALA A 79 19.01 -5.43 -25.06
N MET A 80 19.23 -6.74 -25.21
CA MET A 80 18.79 -7.74 -24.23
C MET A 80 19.53 -7.57 -22.90
N LYS A 81 20.84 -7.36 -22.94
CA LYS A 81 21.67 -7.12 -21.75
C LYS A 81 21.24 -5.85 -21.00
N SER A 82 21.04 -4.74 -21.73
CA SER A 82 20.55 -3.49 -21.15
C SER A 82 19.17 -3.66 -20.52
N GLY A 83 18.25 -4.36 -21.19
CA GLY A 83 16.93 -4.66 -20.65
C GLY A 83 16.98 -5.47 -19.35
N MET A 84 17.80 -6.53 -19.31
CA MET A 84 18.02 -7.34 -18.11
C MET A 84 18.63 -6.52 -16.96
N GLU A 85 19.58 -5.63 -17.26
CA GLU A 85 20.21 -4.77 -16.26
C GLU A 85 19.22 -3.76 -15.67
N ASN A 86 18.37 -3.14 -16.51
CA ASN A 86 17.31 -2.26 -16.05
C ASN A 86 16.31 -2.96 -15.12
N ILE A 87 15.90 -4.19 -15.47
CA ILE A 87 15.00 -5.00 -14.64
C ILE A 87 15.67 -5.34 -13.30
N LYS A 88 16.96 -5.71 -13.32
CA LYS A 88 17.72 -6.01 -12.11
C LYS A 88 17.83 -4.78 -11.19
N LEU A 89 18.18 -3.63 -11.75
CA LEU A 89 18.25 -2.37 -10.99
C LEU A 89 16.88 -1.99 -10.41
N ALA A 90 15.80 -2.18 -11.17
CA ALA A 90 14.44 -1.97 -10.69
C ALA A 90 14.12 -2.87 -9.47
N GLY A 91 14.61 -4.11 -9.45
CA GLY A 91 14.48 -5.01 -8.29
C GLY A 91 15.22 -4.56 -7.04
N GLN A 92 16.26 -3.73 -7.17
CA GLN A 92 17.07 -3.23 -6.06
C GLN A 92 16.49 -1.97 -5.41
N VAL A 93 15.51 -1.32 -6.04
CA VAL A 93 14.87 -0.08 -5.55
C VAL A 93 13.50 -0.34 -4.94
N SER A 94 13.30 -1.50 -4.31
CA SER A 94 11.98 -1.96 -3.81
C SER A 94 11.34 -1.09 -2.75
N ASP A 95 12.11 -0.17 -2.15
CA ASP A 95 11.63 0.75 -1.11
C ASP A 95 11.50 2.19 -1.63
N ALA A 96 11.72 2.42 -2.94
CA ALA A 96 11.76 3.77 -3.53
C ALA A 96 10.42 4.53 -3.43
N PHE A 97 9.30 3.80 -3.36
CA PHE A 97 7.95 4.38 -3.30
C PHE A 97 7.22 4.03 -2.01
N GLY A 98 7.95 3.54 -1.02
CA GLY A 98 7.40 3.14 0.27
C GLY A 98 7.53 1.65 0.56
N LYS A 99 7.06 1.27 1.74
CA LYS A 99 7.10 -0.12 2.19
C LYS A 99 6.19 -1.00 1.34
N PRO A 100 6.69 -2.18 0.89
CA PRO A 100 5.89 -3.19 0.23
C PRO A 100 4.54 -3.45 0.90
N MET A 101 3.48 -3.50 0.10
CA MET A 101 2.13 -3.96 0.47
C MET A 101 1.42 -3.20 1.63
N SER A 102 2.07 -2.22 2.24
CA SER A 102 1.60 -1.52 3.44
C SER A 102 1.45 -0.01 3.24
N GLU A 103 2.05 0.53 2.18
CA GLU A 103 1.96 1.94 1.82
C GLU A 103 1.21 2.15 0.48
N PRO A 104 0.68 3.36 0.23
CA PRO A 104 -0.18 3.66 -0.91
C PRO A 104 0.38 3.33 -2.29
N LEU A 105 1.71 3.25 -2.44
CA LEU A 105 2.40 2.89 -3.68
C LEU A 105 3.27 1.62 -3.50
N GLY A 106 3.06 0.87 -2.43
CA GLY A 106 3.86 -0.31 -2.08
C GLY A 106 3.84 -1.42 -3.14
N TRP A 107 2.77 -1.56 -3.93
CA TRP A 107 2.75 -2.53 -5.05
C TRP A 107 3.57 -2.05 -6.23
N CYS A 108 3.62 -0.73 -6.49
CA CYS A 108 4.52 -0.17 -7.48
C CYS A 108 5.98 -0.37 -7.11
N ALA A 109 6.30 -0.29 -5.80
CA ALA A 109 7.63 -0.61 -5.29
C ALA A 109 8.00 -2.09 -5.47
N MET A 110 7.03 -3.00 -5.30
CA MET A 110 7.19 -4.44 -5.49
C MET A 110 7.31 -4.89 -6.96
N LEU A 111 7.00 -4.02 -7.92
CA LEU A 111 6.99 -4.36 -9.33
C LEU A 111 8.39 -4.75 -9.84
N GLY A 112 9.43 -4.04 -9.39
CA GLY A 112 10.82 -4.33 -9.74
C GLY A 112 11.27 -5.72 -9.31
N GLN A 113 10.95 -6.10 -8.06
CA GLN A 113 11.31 -7.41 -7.52
C GLN A 113 10.60 -8.55 -8.26
N SER A 114 9.31 -8.40 -8.54
CA SER A 114 8.56 -9.45 -9.25
C SER A 114 8.98 -9.56 -10.72
N ALA A 115 9.33 -8.45 -11.37
CA ALA A 115 9.90 -8.44 -12.72
C ALA A 115 11.24 -9.19 -12.78
N GLY A 116 12.17 -8.89 -11.87
CA GLY A 116 13.46 -9.59 -11.75
C GLY A 116 13.29 -11.09 -11.52
N LYS A 117 12.39 -11.47 -10.61
CA LYS A 117 12.11 -12.89 -10.37
C LYS A 117 11.49 -13.58 -11.59
N ALA A 118 10.58 -12.91 -12.30
CA ALA A 118 9.94 -13.46 -13.49
C ALA A 118 10.95 -13.72 -14.62
N ILE A 119 11.88 -12.79 -14.86
CA ILE A 119 12.90 -12.94 -15.91
C ILE A 119 13.91 -14.03 -15.53
N GLU A 120 14.37 -14.06 -14.28
CA GLU A 120 15.31 -15.08 -13.78
C GLU A 120 14.73 -16.49 -13.90
N GLU A 121 13.50 -16.70 -13.45
CA GLU A 121 12.86 -18.02 -13.52
C GLU A 121 12.58 -18.42 -14.97
N THR A 122 12.24 -17.48 -15.86
CA THR A 122 12.05 -17.75 -17.29
C THR A 122 13.35 -18.17 -17.96
N ILE A 123 14.46 -17.48 -17.69
CA ILE A 123 15.79 -17.87 -18.20
C ILE A 123 16.16 -19.26 -17.69
N ARG A 124 15.90 -19.55 -16.41
CA ARG A 124 16.23 -20.83 -15.79
C ARG A 124 15.53 -22.02 -16.46
N THR A 125 14.34 -21.83 -17.03
CA THR A 125 13.65 -22.90 -17.78
C THR A 125 14.40 -23.38 -19.02
N ILE A 126 15.33 -22.58 -19.57
CA ILE A 126 16.15 -22.97 -20.72
C ILE A 126 17.10 -24.13 -20.35
N SER A 127 17.67 -24.08 -19.14
CA SER A 127 18.57 -25.13 -18.63
C SER A 127 17.86 -26.17 -17.76
N GLU A 128 16.73 -25.82 -17.15
CA GLU A 128 15.96 -26.66 -16.21
C GLU A 128 14.47 -26.70 -16.62
N PRO A 129 14.07 -27.52 -17.61
CA PRO A 129 12.71 -27.50 -18.18
C PRO A 129 11.59 -27.87 -17.18
N ASP A 130 11.92 -28.64 -16.15
CA ASP A 130 11.05 -28.98 -15.03
C ASP A 130 10.64 -27.73 -14.22
N ARG A 131 11.39 -26.63 -14.33
CA ARG A 131 11.06 -25.36 -13.67
C ARG A 131 9.93 -24.56 -14.31
N LYS A 132 9.33 -25.03 -15.41
CA LYS A 132 8.29 -24.31 -16.16
C LYS A 132 7.16 -23.76 -15.28
N GLN A 133 6.66 -24.54 -14.32
CA GLN A 133 5.59 -24.11 -13.41
C GLN A 133 6.00 -22.95 -12.50
N TRP A 134 7.27 -22.91 -12.05
CA TRP A 134 7.78 -21.80 -11.22
C TRP A 134 7.95 -20.53 -12.04
N ALA A 135 8.38 -20.64 -13.30
CA ALA A 135 8.45 -19.52 -14.23
C ALA A 135 7.05 -18.94 -14.51
N GLU A 136 6.07 -19.79 -14.84
CA GLU A 136 4.68 -19.38 -15.03
C GLU A 136 4.10 -18.69 -13.78
N LYS A 137 4.37 -19.23 -12.59
CA LYS A 137 3.96 -18.62 -11.32
C LYS A 137 4.60 -17.24 -11.12
N SER A 138 5.88 -17.09 -11.46
CA SER A 138 6.61 -15.83 -11.29
C SER A 138 6.16 -14.76 -12.28
N VAL A 139 5.93 -15.13 -13.54
CA VAL A 139 5.32 -14.26 -14.57
C VAL A 139 3.92 -13.82 -14.14
N LYS A 140 3.09 -14.74 -13.64
CA LYS A 140 1.75 -14.40 -13.14
C LYS A 140 1.80 -13.45 -11.94
N ALA A 141 2.74 -13.65 -11.01
CA ALA A 141 2.93 -12.74 -9.88
C ALA A 141 3.35 -11.34 -10.35
N TYR A 142 4.24 -11.25 -11.34
CA TYR A 142 4.59 -9.98 -11.96
C TYR A 142 3.38 -9.28 -12.61
N GLN A 143 2.57 -10.01 -13.37
CA GLN A 143 1.35 -9.47 -14.00
C GLN A 143 0.33 -8.98 -12.96
N ASN A 144 0.16 -9.71 -11.86
CA ASN A 144 -0.70 -9.28 -10.77
C ASN A 144 -0.20 -7.97 -10.14
N ASN A 145 1.12 -7.86 -9.91
CA ASN A 145 1.72 -6.65 -9.34
C ASN A 145 1.58 -5.43 -10.28
N ILE A 146 1.57 -5.61 -11.61
CA ILE A 146 1.21 -4.52 -12.55
C ILE A 146 -0.21 -4.02 -12.24
N GLY A 147 -1.18 -4.94 -12.19
CA GLY A 147 -2.57 -4.59 -11.94
C GLY A 147 -2.81 -3.96 -10.57
N ASP A 148 -2.09 -4.41 -9.54
CA ASP A 148 -2.19 -3.84 -8.20
C ASP A 148 -1.51 -2.46 -8.10
N CYS A 149 -0.38 -2.25 -8.79
CA CYS A 149 0.23 -0.92 -8.93
C CYS A 149 -0.69 0.05 -9.70
N ASP A 150 -1.27 -0.39 -10.82
CA ASP A 150 -2.21 0.41 -11.61
C ASP A 150 -3.44 0.81 -10.77
N ARG A 151 -3.94 -0.10 -9.93
CA ARG A 151 -5.01 0.20 -8.98
C ARG A 151 -4.58 1.26 -7.97
N GLN A 152 -3.39 1.18 -7.40
CA GLN A 152 -2.86 2.18 -6.46
C GLN A 152 -2.68 3.57 -7.12
N LEU A 153 -2.22 3.62 -8.37
CA LEU A 153 -2.01 4.86 -9.13
C LEU A 153 -3.33 5.57 -9.49
N GLN A 154 -4.42 4.81 -9.59
CA GLN A 154 -5.77 5.32 -9.91
C GLN A 154 -6.60 5.63 -8.66
N ASN A 155 -6.27 5.05 -7.51
CA ASN A 155 -7.04 5.17 -6.28
C ASN A 155 -6.20 5.86 -5.19
N PRO A 156 -6.14 7.20 -5.18
CA PRO A 156 -5.44 7.93 -4.14
C PRO A 156 -6.04 7.65 -2.74
N PRO A 157 -5.21 7.60 -1.68
CA PRO A 157 -5.70 7.47 -0.32
C PRO A 157 -6.61 8.65 0.02
N LYS A 158 -7.76 8.35 0.62
CA LYS A 158 -8.73 9.35 1.07
C LYS A 158 -8.34 9.88 2.46
N PRO A 159 -8.70 11.13 2.81
CA PRO A 159 -8.53 11.64 4.17
C PRO A 159 -9.21 10.75 5.21
N GLN A 160 -8.44 10.32 6.20
CA GLN A 160 -8.88 9.45 7.28
C GLN A 160 -8.35 9.92 8.62
N VAL A 161 -9.16 9.71 9.66
CA VAL A 161 -8.79 9.90 11.06
C VAL A 161 -8.75 8.58 11.79
N PHE A 162 -7.83 8.47 12.74
CA PHE A 162 -7.67 7.31 13.60
C PHE A 162 -8.28 7.62 14.96
N ILE A 163 -9.24 6.81 15.38
CA ILE A 163 -9.97 7.00 16.64
C ILE A 163 -9.72 5.78 17.53
N GLN A 164 -9.25 6.00 18.75
CA GLN A 164 -9.20 4.95 19.77
C GLN A 164 -10.47 4.96 20.62
N THR A 165 -10.96 3.77 20.92
CA THR A 165 -12.07 3.52 21.85
C THR A 165 -11.66 2.46 22.87
N SER A 166 -12.50 2.20 23.87
CA SER A 166 -12.38 1.01 24.71
C SER A 166 -12.46 -0.28 23.86
N LYS A 167 -11.74 -1.35 24.24
CA LYS A 167 -11.60 -2.61 23.47
C LYS A 167 -12.91 -3.23 22.98
N ASN A 168 -14.00 -3.08 23.74
CA ASN A 168 -15.30 -3.68 23.44
C ASN A 168 -16.34 -2.64 23.00
N ALA A 169 -15.93 -1.40 22.73
CA ALA A 169 -16.84 -0.38 22.24
C ALA A 169 -17.22 -0.67 20.77
N SER A 170 -18.44 -0.27 20.39
CA SER A 170 -18.86 -0.31 18.99
C SER A 170 -18.11 0.72 18.15
N ALA A 171 -18.20 0.58 16.83
CA ALA A 171 -17.61 1.52 15.88
C ALA A 171 -18.09 2.96 16.18
N PRO A 172 -17.17 3.94 16.24
CA PRO A 172 -17.52 5.30 16.65
C PRO A 172 -18.36 6.05 15.60
N ARG A 173 -18.27 5.65 14.32
CA ARG A 173 -19.08 6.17 13.20
C ARG A 173 -19.36 5.04 12.21
N GLN A 174 -20.35 5.25 11.35
CA GLN A 174 -20.73 4.27 10.32
C GLN A 174 -19.60 4.01 9.31
N SER A 175 -18.76 5.01 9.01
CA SER A 175 -17.61 4.90 8.11
C SER A 175 -16.36 4.30 8.77
N CYS A 176 -16.42 3.93 10.05
CA CYS A 176 -15.26 3.44 10.78
C CYS A 176 -15.10 1.92 10.65
N GLU A 177 -13.92 1.49 10.20
CA GLU A 177 -13.49 0.10 10.18
C GLU A 177 -12.39 -0.14 11.23
N PRO A 178 -12.23 -1.37 11.73
CA PRO A 178 -11.06 -1.71 12.56
C PRO A 178 -9.74 -1.42 11.83
N GLU A 179 -8.84 -0.68 12.47
CA GLU A 179 -7.50 -0.45 11.95
C GLU A 179 -6.60 -1.64 12.28
N LEU A 180 -6.04 -2.28 11.25
CA LEU A 180 -5.29 -3.53 11.37
C LEU A 180 -3.77 -3.35 11.22
N LEU A 181 -3.32 -2.25 10.63
CA LEU A 181 -1.91 -2.00 10.31
C LEU A 181 -1.21 -1.17 11.40
N LYS A 182 -1.97 -0.42 12.21
CA LYS A 182 -1.44 0.40 13.30
C LYS A 182 -1.78 -0.20 14.66
N SER A 183 -0.84 -0.09 15.60
CA SER A 183 -1.03 -0.59 16.96
C SER A 183 -1.98 0.32 17.76
N ALA A 184 -2.90 -0.30 18.50
CA ALA A 184 -3.71 0.38 19.50
C ALA A 184 -3.01 0.35 20.88
N ASP A 185 -3.36 1.30 21.74
CA ASP A 185 -2.94 1.28 23.14
C ASP A 185 -3.54 0.06 23.86
N GLN A 186 -2.88 -0.39 24.94
CA GLN A 186 -3.32 -1.56 25.69
C GLN A 186 -4.76 -1.37 26.21
N GLY A 187 -5.64 -2.33 25.90
CA GLY A 187 -7.06 -2.27 26.30
C GLY A 187 -7.91 -1.32 25.46
N LYS A 188 -7.37 -0.79 24.35
CA LYS A 188 -8.08 0.04 23.38
C LYS A 188 -8.27 -0.70 22.05
N MET A 189 -9.23 -0.22 21.27
CA MET A 189 -9.44 -0.61 19.87
C MET A 189 -9.19 0.62 19.01
N LEU A 190 -8.48 0.44 17.90
CA LEU A 190 -8.19 1.51 16.94
C LEU A 190 -9.12 1.37 15.73
N TRP A 191 -9.73 2.48 15.36
CA TRP A 191 -10.65 2.59 14.24
C TRP A 191 -10.06 3.54 13.20
N ARG A 192 -10.21 3.19 11.94
CA ARG A 192 -9.93 4.04 10.79
C ARG A 192 -11.26 4.53 10.23
N CYS A 193 -11.45 5.84 10.21
CA CYS A 193 -12.70 6.46 9.80
C CYS A 193 -12.45 7.47 8.69
N ASP A 194 -13.38 7.61 7.76
CA ASP A 194 -13.34 8.70 6.78
C ASP A 194 -13.41 10.07 7.47
N ASP A 195 -12.58 11.01 7.03
CA ASP A 195 -12.59 12.38 7.51
C ASP A 195 -13.55 13.25 6.69
N GLU A 196 -14.83 13.23 7.10
CA GLU A 196 -15.89 14.01 6.44
C GLU A 196 -15.74 15.53 6.62
N SER A 197 -14.85 16.00 7.49
CA SER A 197 -14.64 17.43 7.72
C SER A 197 -13.95 18.12 6.54
N LEU A 198 -13.22 17.36 5.71
CA LEU A 198 -12.49 17.82 4.53
C LEU A 198 -13.29 17.68 3.21
N GLY A 199 -14.51 17.13 3.26
CA GLY A 199 -15.39 16.97 2.10
C GLY A 199 -16.33 18.17 1.83
N LYS A 200 -16.27 19.22 2.67
CA LYS A 200 -17.13 20.42 2.59
C LYS A 200 -16.38 21.72 2.31
N SER A 201 -15.20 21.65 1.70
CA SER A 201 -14.39 22.80 1.30
C SER A 201 -14.25 22.89 -0.22
#